data_AF-A0A521T7K3-F1
#
_entry.id   AF-A0A521T7K3-F1
#
_cell.length_a   1.000
_cell.length_b   1.000
_cell.length_c   1.000
_cell.angle_alpha   90.00
_cell.angle_beta   90.00
_cell.angle_gamma   90.00
#
_symmetry.space_group_name_H-M   'P 1'
#
loop_
_entity.id
_entity.type
_entity.pdbx_description
1 polymer ?
#
loop_
_entity_poly.entity_id
_entity_poly.type
_entity_poly.pdbx_seq_one_letter_code
_entity_poly.pdbx_strand_id
1 'polypeptide(L)'
;VNNSKAKSFVVATETGILYKMKQQNPDKTFIPASEKAECQYMKMITLKKVYDALVQEKNQVIVPKEIADKARLAIDRMLAIS
;
A
#
# COMPACT_ATOMS: atom_id res chain seq x y z
N VAL A 1 -13.29 -10.56 -0.23
CA VAL A 1 -14.50 -10.00 0.40
C VAL A 1 -15.68 -9.90 -0.58
N ASN A 2 -15.44 -9.59 -1.86
CA ASN A 2 -16.50 -9.43 -2.88
C ASN A 2 -17.36 -10.69 -3.08
N ASN A 3 -16.75 -11.88 -3.11
CA ASN A 3 -17.46 -13.16 -3.35
C ASN A 3 -18.04 -13.79 -2.08
N SER A 4 -18.02 -13.08 -0.94
CA SER A 4 -18.58 -13.57 0.32
C SER A 4 -19.87 -12.82 0.67
N LYS A 5 -20.87 -13.58 1.13
CA LYS A 5 -22.13 -13.08 1.67
C LYS A 5 -22.00 -12.52 3.09
N ALA A 6 -20.86 -12.74 3.76
CA ALA A 6 -20.62 -12.19 5.09
C ALA A 6 -20.64 -10.65 5.05
N LYS A 7 -21.24 -10.05 6.08
CA LYS A 7 -21.29 -8.60 6.25
C LYS A 7 -20.10 -8.05 7.02
N SER A 8 -19.44 -8.87 7.83
CA SER A 8 -18.35 -8.45 8.73
C SER A 8 -17.09 -9.26 8.47
N PHE A 9 -15.94 -8.59 8.45
CA PHE A 9 -14.63 -9.20 8.22
C PHE A 9 -13.62 -8.68 9.24
N VAL A 10 -12.89 -9.60 9.87
CA VAL A 10 -11.68 -9.24 10.64
C VAL A 10 -10.51 -9.18 9.65
N VAL A 11 -9.76 -8.08 9.69
CA VAL A 11 -8.67 -7.80 8.75
C VAL A 11 -7.36 -7.72 9.54
N ALA A 12 -6.46 -8.68 9.30
CA ALA A 12 -5.17 -8.78 9.95
C ALA A 12 -4.04 -8.21 9.06
N THR A 13 -4.06 -6.89 8.86
CA THR A 13 -3.01 -6.15 8.15
C THR A 13 -2.96 -4.70 8.66
N GLU A 14 -2.23 -3.82 7.97
CA GLU A 14 -2.13 -2.41 8.34
C GLU A 14 -3.50 -1.70 8.29
N THR A 15 -3.81 -0.87 9.30
CA THR A 15 -5.15 -0.26 9.48
C THR A 15 -5.56 0.69 8.34
N GLY A 16 -4.60 1.30 7.64
CA GLY A 16 -4.84 2.17 6.49
C GLY A 16 -5.54 1.49 5.32
N ILE A 17 -5.41 0.17 5.15
CA ILE A 17 -6.15 -0.53 4.07
C ILE A 17 -7.67 -0.46 4.27
N LEU A 18 -8.12 -0.35 5.52
CA LEU A 18 -9.55 -0.38 5.87
C LEU A 18 -10.32 0.76 5.20
N TYR A 19 -9.67 1.92 5.03
CA TYR A 19 -10.27 3.05 4.32
C TYR A 19 -10.65 2.66 2.88
N LYS A 20 -9.71 2.06 2.13
CA LYS A 20 -9.95 1.62 0.75
C LYS A 20 -10.96 0.47 0.69
N MET A 21 -10.90 -0.46 1.64
CA MET A 21 -11.85 -1.58 1.71
C MET A 21 -13.29 -1.08 1.94
N LYS A 22 -13.49 -0.11 2.84
CA LYS A 22 -14.79 0.54 3.09
C LYS A 22 -15.29 1.30 1.86
N GLN A 23 -14.41 2.01 1.16
CA GLN A 23 -14.77 2.71 -0.08
C GLN A 23 -15.26 1.74 -1.18
N GLN A 24 -14.59 0.58 -1.32
CA GLN A 24 -14.95 -0.42 -2.32
C GLN A 24 -16.17 -1.27 -1.94
N ASN A 25 -16.49 -1.37 -0.66
CA ASN A 25 -17.56 -2.21 -0.13
C ASN A 25 -18.29 -1.48 1.02
N PRO A 26 -19.08 -0.43 0.72
CA PRO A 26 -19.66 0.44 1.75
C PRO A 26 -20.64 -0.28 2.67
N ASP A 27 -21.31 -1.33 2.19
CA ASP A 27 -22.30 -2.11 2.95
C ASP A 27 -21.67 -3.17 3.87
N LYS A 28 -20.34 -3.28 3.88
CA LYS A 28 -19.60 -4.28 4.67
C LYS A 28 -18.81 -3.62 5.80
N THR A 29 -18.76 -4.30 6.92
CA THR A 29 -18.03 -3.90 8.12
C THR A 29 -16.65 -4.55 8.13
N PHE A 30 -15.61 -3.72 8.25
CA PHE A 30 -14.23 -4.18 8.37
C PHE A 30 -13.68 -3.83 9.75
N ILE A 31 -13.25 -4.86 10.47
CA ILE A 31 -12.76 -4.78 11.85
C ILE A 31 -11.25 -5.06 11.82
N PRO A 32 -10.37 -4.15 12.27
CA PRO A 32 -8.96 -4.46 12.39
C PRO A 32 -8.75 -5.58 13.41
N ALA A 33 -7.84 -6.52 13.12
CA ALA A 33 -7.41 -7.49 14.11
C ALA A 33 -6.66 -6.83 15.28
N SER A 34 -6.04 -5.67 15.04
CA SER A 34 -5.42 -4.81 16.04
C SER A 34 -5.48 -3.36 15.58
N GLU A 35 -6.01 -2.47 16.42
CA GLU A 35 -6.02 -1.02 16.15
C GLU A 35 -4.60 -0.43 16.13
N LYS A 36 -3.62 -1.12 16.70
CA LYS A 36 -2.21 -0.69 16.74
C LYS A 36 -1.40 -1.15 15.52
N ALA A 37 -2.02 -1.85 14.56
CA ALA A 37 -1.34 -2.33 13.36
C ALA A 37 -1.10 -1.18 12.36
N GLU A 38 -0.25 -0.23 12.75
CA GLU A 38 0.10 0.93 11.92
C GLU A 38 1.56 0.86 11.50
N CYS A 39 1.83 1.04 10.20
CA CYS A 39 3.20 1.15 9.71
C CYS A 39 3.67 2.61 9.83
N GLN A 40 4.49 2.90 10.84
CA GLN A 40 5.03 4.24 11.09
C GLN A 40 5.72 4.84 9.85
N TYR A 41 6.46 4.02 9.10
CA TYR A 41 7.15 4.46 7.89
C TYR A 41 6.18 4.87 6.76
N MET A 42 5.04 4.18 6.61
CA MET A 42 4.01 4.58 5.64
C MET A 42 3.36 5.93 6.02
N LYS A 43 3.18 6.21 7.31
CA LYS A 43 2.61 7.48 7.80
C LYS A 43 3.59 8.66 7.72
N MET A 44 4.85 8.43 7.37
CA MET A 44 5.78 9.53 7.11
C MET A 44 5.41 10.35 5.87
N ILE A 45 4.59 9.79 4.96
CA ILE A 45 4.09 10.48 3.76
C ILE A 45 2.86 11.31 4.13
N THR A 46 2.99 12.63 4.07
CA THR A 46 1.92 13.59 4.41
C THR A 46 1.52 14.41 3.18
N LEU A 47 0.31 14.99 3.18
CA LEU A 47 -0.16 15.84 2.07
C LEU A 47 0.81 16.99 1.79
N LYS A 48 1.37 17.63 2.84
CA LYS A 48 2.37 18.69 2.67
C LYS A 48 3.64 18.17 1.98
N LYS A 49 4.15 17.00 2.39
CA LYS A 49 5.35 16.43 1.77
C LYS A 49 5.12 16.05 0.30
N VAL A 50 3.94 15.54 -0.03
CA VAL A 50 3.55 15.24 -1.42
C VAL A 50 3.49 16.54 -2.23
N TYR A 51 2.82 17.58 -1.72
CA TYR A 51 2.79 18.90 -2.35
C TYR A 51 4.20 19.46 -2.58
N ASP A 52 5.04 19.46 -1.54
CA ASP A 52 6.42 19.96 -1.65
C ASP A 52 7.25 19.14 -2.63
N ALA A 53 7.05 17.82 -2.70
CA ALA A 53 7.76 16.94 -3.63
C ALA A 53 7.40 17.24 -5.09
N LEU A 54 6.13 17.54 -5.37
CA LEU A 54 5.65 17.90 -6.71
C LEU A 54 6.12 19.30 -7.12
N VAL A 55 6.00 20.29 -6.24
CA VAL A 55 6.37 21.69 -6.55
C VAL A 55 7.87 21.85 -6.74
N GLN A 56 8.68 21.10 -6.00
CA GLN A 56 10.15 21.24 -6.01
C GLN A 56 10.84 20.14 -6.84
N GLU A 57 10.08 19.23 -7.45
CA GLU A 57 10.59 18.04 -8.16
C GLU A 57 11.70 17.29 -7.40
N LYS A 58 11.53 17.15 -6.08
CA LYS A 58 12.56 16.64 -5.17
C LYS A 58 12.34 15.18 -4.77
N ASN A 59 13.39 14.59 -4.21
CA ASN A 59 13.47 13.17 -3.81
C ASN A 59 13.51 12.22 -5.02
N GLN A 60 14.24 12.59 -6.08
CA GLN A 60 14.51 11.67 -7.18
C GLN A 60 15.18 10.40 -6.64
N VAL A 61 14.54 9.25 -6.88
CA VAL A 61 15.08 7.95 -6.49
C VAL A 61 16.09 7.53 -7.54
N ILE A 62 17.36 7.45 -7.15
CA ILE A 62 18.46 7.01 -8.02
C ILE A 62 18.94 5.65 -7.51
N VAL A 63 18.99 4.68 -8.40
CA VAL A 63 19.49 3.33 -8.11
C VAL A 63 20.66 3.04 -9.06
N PRO A 64 21.81 2.57 -8.55
CA PRO A 64 22.94 2.17 -9.41
C PRO A 64 22.50 1.14 -10.46
N LYS A 65 22.96 1.33 -11.71
CA LYS A 65 22.52 0.52 -12.85
C LYS A 65 22.65 -0.99 -12.61
N GLU A 66 23.78 -1.44 -12.08
CA GLU A 66 23.99 -2.86 -11.81
C GLU A 66 23.01 -3.46 -10.80
N ILE A 67 22.61 -2.68 -9.79
CA ILE A 67 21.61 -3.11 -8.80
C ILE A 67 20.23 -3.15 -9.45
N ALA A 68 19.88 -2.12 -10.22
CA ALA A 68 18.60 -2.03 -10.90
C ALA A 68 18.40 -3.17 -11.90
N ASP A 69 19.43 -3.50 -12.70
CA ASP A 69 19.36 -4.55 -13.70
C ASP A 69 19.17 -5.94 -13.06
N LYS A 70 19.87 -6.23 -11.95
CA LYS A 70 19.72 -7.49 -11.20
C LYS A 70 18.35 -7.60 -10.53
N ALA A 71 17.88 -6.53 -9.90
CA ALA A 71 16.57 -6.51 -9.24
C ALA A 71 15.43 -6.65 -10.27
N ARG A 72 15.57 -6.01 -11.44
CA ARG A 72 14.59 -6.07 -12.53
C ARG A 72 14.37 -7.51 -13.01
N LEU A 73 15.42 -8.30 -13.17
CA LEU A 73 15.30 -9.71 -13.59
C LEU A 73 14.38 -10.52 -12.65
N ALA A 74 14.47 -10.30 -11.33
CA ALA A 74 13.63 -10.99 -10.36
C ALA A 74 12.15 -10.57 -10.49
N ILE A 75 11.91 -9.27 -10.67
CA ILE A 75 10.57 -8.71 -10.86
C ILE A 75 9.95 -9.20 -12.18
N ASP A 76 10.70 -9.18 -13.28
CA ASP A 76 10.23 -9.62 -14.59
C ASP A 76 9.83 -11.10 -14.57
N ARG A 77 10.60 -11.95 -13.87
CA ARG A 77 10.26 -13.38 -13.70
C ARG A 77 9.00 -13.58 -12.86
N MET A 78 8.81 -12.80 -11.79
CA MET A 78 7.59 -12.84 -10.99
C MET A 78 6.37 -12.47 -11.83
N LEU A 79 6.47 -11.43 -12.66
CA LEU A 79 5.39 -10.98 -13.53
C LEU A 79 5.07 -11.99 -14.65
N ALA A 80 6.06 -12.71 -15.17
CA ALA A 80 5.85 -13.69 -16.24
C ALA A 80 5.02 -14.91 -15.83
N ILE A 81 4.80 -15.12 -14.53
CA ILE A 81 4.06 -16.27 -13.98
C ILE A 81 2.81 -15.88 -13.18
N SER A 82 2.49 -14.58 -13.09
CA SER A 82 1.37 -14.06 -12.30
C SER A 82 0.11 -13.85 -13.14
#